data_AF-A0A371Q164-F1
#
_entry.id   AF-A0A371Q164-F1
#
_cell.length_a   1.000
_cell.length_b   1.000
_cell.length_c   1.000
_cell.angle_alpha   90.00
_cell.angle_beta   90.00
_cell.angle_gamma   90.00
#
_symmetry.space_group_name_H-M   'P 1'
#
loop_
_entity.id
_entity.type
_entity.pdbx_description
1 polymer ?
#
loop_
_entity_poly.entity_id
_entity_poly.type
_entity_poly.pdbx_seq_one_letter_code
_entity_poly.pdbx_strand_id
1 'polypeptide(L)'
;MTNPTSRFEGLASSPASEQATGGLIIFLNGTSSSGKSSIARELVGVLDEPCFHMPVDAFHAMRSGPEMTPDQLNAVLKRTWMGFHRAVAGMAAAGNNIVVDHVLSESWRLHDCLALFAPQAVVLVGVRCPLPELERREQARGDRPAGLAARQFDRVHAHGIYDVECDTGSSSPVECAREIKEFLRRRTTPTAFERMRSGSPARPAVGRDQASWSS
;
A
#
# COMPACT_ATOMS: atom_id res chain seq x y z
N MET A 1 -26.26 -37.39 -18.67
CA MET A 1 -25.02 -36.66 -18.35
C MET A 1 -25.37 -35.19 -18.35
N THR A 2 -25.44 -34.60 -17.16
CA THR A 2 -25.95 -33.25 -16.87
C THR A 2 -24.89 -32.20 -17.15
N ASN A 3 -25.25 -31.19 -17.95
CA ASN A 3 -24.42 -30.03 -18.26
C ASN A 3 -24.65 -28.95 -17.17
N PRO A 4 -23.64 -28.51 -16.39
CA PRO A 4 -23.83 -27.48 -15.39
C PRO A 4 -23.53 -26.12 -16.00
N THR A 5 -24.47 -25.58 -16.77
CA THR A 5 -24.45 -24.18 -17.22
C THR A 5 -25.78 -23.53 -16.90
N SER A 6 -26.00 -23.22 -15.61
CA SER A 6 -26.99 -22.22 -15.21
C SER A 6 -26.68 -21.65 -13.82
N ARG A 7 -26.15 -20.43 -13.79
CA ARG A 7 -26.35 -19.43 -12.72
C ARG A 7 -25.49 -18.20 -12.98
N PHE A 8 -25.85 -17.39 -13.95
CA PHE A 8 -25.52 -15.96 -13.97
C PHE A 8 -26.49 -15.28 -14.94
N GLU A 9 -27.76 -15.23 -14.57
CA GLU A 9 -28.73 -14.33 -15.21
C GLU A 9 -29.41 -13.53 -14.10
N GLY A 10 -29.30 -12.20 -14.20
CA GLY A 10 -30.11 -11.27 -13.43
C GLY A 10 -29.33 -10.28 -12.58
N LEU A 11 -28.75 -9.26 -13.20
CA LEU A 11 -28.68 -7.89 -12.64
C LEU A 11 -28.43 -6.90 -13.78
N ALA A 12 -29.50 -6.57 -14.48
CA ALA A 12 -29.56 -5.31 -15.21
C ALA A 12 -29.97 -4.24 -14.19
N SER A 13 -29.01 -3.40 -13.76
CA SER A 13 -29.31 -2.12 -13.13
C SER A 13 -29.04 -0.99 -14.12
N SER A 14 -30.00 -0.07 -14.17
CA SER A 14 -30.03 1.12 -15.03
C SER A 14 -28.82 2.04 -14.80
N PRO A 15 -28.31 2.79 -15.80
CA PRO A 15 -27.18 3.69 -15.62
C PRO A 15 -27.65 4.98 -14.97
N ALA A 16 -27.84 4.96 -13.65
CA ALA A 16 -27.76 6.17 -12.87
C ALA A 16 -26.29 6.61 -12.86
N SER A 17 -26.06 7.89 -13.07
CA SER A 17 -24.75 8.57 -13.11
C SER A 17 -23.88 8.27 -11.88
N GLU A 18 -23.18 7.14 -11.91
CA GLU A 18 -22.08 6.83 -11.00
C GLU A 18 -20.85 7.54 -11.57
N GLN A 19 -20.55 8.73 -11.06
CA GLN A 19 -19.16 9.18 -11.07
C GLN A 19 -18.39 8.09 -10.33
N ALA A 20 -17.71 7.21 -11.05
CA ALA A 20 -17.01 6.07 -10.48
C ALA A 20 -15.96 6.59 -9.48
N THR A 21 -16.35 6.68 -8.21
CA THR A 21 -15.42 6.80 -7.09
C THR A 21 -14.61 5.52 -7.11
N GLY A 22 -13.35 5.63 -7.54
CA GLY A 22 -12.42 4.50 -7.53
C GLY A 22 -12.37 3.83 -6.15
N GLY A 23 -11.94 2.57 -6.13
CA GLY A 23 -11.88 1.76 -4.93
C GLY A 23 -10.97 2.37 -3.85
N LEU A 24 -11.30 2.07 -2.59
CA LEU A 24 -10.56 2.53 -1.42
C LEU A 24 -9.22 1.79 -1.30
N ILE A 25 -8.14 2.54 -1.05
CA ILE A 25 -6.82 1.99 -0.73
C ILE A 25 -6.57 2.15 0.78
N ILE A 26 -6.54 1.03 1.49
CA ILE A 26 -6.13 0.96 2.91
C ILE A 26 -4.65 0.61 2.93
N PHE A 27 -3.79 1.61 3.10
CA PHE A 27 -2.35 1.49 2.92
C PHE A 27 -1.65 1.24 4.26
N LEU A 28 -1.30 -0.02 4.54
CA LEU A 28 -0.55 -0.40 5.74
C LEU A 28 0.95 -0.17 5.52
N ASN A 29 1.56 0.65 6.37
CA ASN A 29 2.99 0.96 6.31
C ASN A 29 3.68 0.75 7.67
N GLY A 30 4.82 0.07 7.67
CA GLY A 30 5.59 -0.27 8.86
C GLY A 30 6.77 -1.19 8.50
N THR A 31 7.68 -1.42 9.44
CA THR A 31 8.89 -2.25 9.22
C THR A 31 8.57 -3.71 8.91
N SER A 32 9.53 -4.44 8.33
CA SER A 32 9.48 -5.92 8.31
C SER A 32 9.17 -6.45 9.71
N SER A 33 8.32 -7.48 9.81
CA SER A 33 7.86 -8.08 11.08
C SER A 33 6.96 -7.22 11.98
N SER A 34 6.54 -6.01 11.56
CA SER A 34 5.62 -5.16 12.34
C SER A 34 4.17 -5.68 12.40
N GLY A 35 3.84 -6.80 11.77
CA GLY A 35 2.50 -7.39 11.83
C GLY A 35 1.51 -6.93 10.76
N LYS A 36 1.92 -6.09 9.79
CA LYS A 36 1.09 -5.63 8.65
C LYS A 36 0.30 -6.76 7.97
N SER A 37 0.98 -7.83 7.54
CA SER A 37 0.31 -8.93 6.83
C SER A 37 -0.69 -9.67 7.70
N SER A 38 -0.49 -9.69 9.03
CA SER A 38 -1.46 -10.27 9.96
C SER A 38 -2.68 -9.37 10.10
N ILE A 39 -2.47 -8.06 10.28
CA ILE A 39 -3.55 -7.07 10.29
C ILE A 39 -4.34 -7.13 8.97
N ALA A 40 -3.67 -7.19 7.82
CA ALA A 40 -4.32 -7.22 6.52
C ALA A 40 -5.25 -8.42 6.34
N ARG A 41 -4.82 -9.61 6.82
CA ARG A 41 -5.65 -10.83 6.77
C ARG A 41 -6.90 -10.70 7.64
N GLU A 42 -6.74 -10.22 8.86
CA GLU A 42 -7.88 -9.97 9.76
C GLU A 42 -8.80 -8.89 9.18
N LEU A 43 -8.23 -7.80 8.65
CA LEU A 43 -8.97 -6.67 8.11
C LEU A 43 -9.85 -7.08 6.93
N VAL A 44 -9.31 -7.82 5.95
CA VAL A 44 -10.12 -8.34 4.83
C VAL A 44 -11.24 -9.25 5.34
N GLY A 45 -11.03 -10.01 6.42
CA GLY A 45 -12.06 -10.86 7.00
C GLY A 45 -13.16 -10.11 7.77
N VAL A 46 -12.91 -8.89 8.25
CA VAL A 46 -13.89 -8.10 9.02
C VAL A 46 -14.54 -6.97 8.23
N LEU A 47 -14.03 -6.57 7.07
CA LEU A 47 -14.63 -5.50 6.25
C LEU A 47 -16.00 -5.93 5.69
N ASP A 48 -16.91 -4.97 5.58
CA ASP A 48 -18.28 -5.21 5.12
C ASP A 48 -18.36 -5.37 3.59
N GLU A 49 -17.42 -4.76 2.85
CA GLU A 49 -17.30 -4.82 1.39
C GLU A 49 -16.12 -5.70 0.94
N PRO A 50 -16.19 -6.36 -0.25
CA PRO A 50 -15.08 -7.14 -0.79
C PRO A 50 -13.80 -6.32 -0.89
N CYS A 51 -12.68 -6.90 -0.43
CA CYS A 51 -11.39 -6.23 -0.39
C CYS A 51 -10.25 -7.19 -0.71
N PHE A 52 -9.28 -6.70 -1.50
CA PHE A 52 -8.10 -7.48 -1.90
C PHE A 52 -6.93 -7.18 -0.96
N HIS A 53 -6.27 -8.21 -0.45
CA HIS A 53 -4.97 -8.04 0.21
C HIS A 53 -3.85 -8.12 -0.84
N MET A 54 -3.11 -7.02 -1.01
CA MET A 54 -1.99 -6.90 -1.95
C MET A 54 -0.69 -6.59 -1.18
N PRO A 55 0.08 -7.61 -0.75
CA PRO A 55 1.38 -7.41 -0.15
C PRO A 55 2.46 -7.22 -1.22
N VAL A 56 3.34 -6.25 -1.01
CA VAL A 56 4.49 -6.01 -1.91
C VAL A 56 5.41 -7.24 -2.03
N ASP A 57 5.49 -8.04 -0.95
CA ASP A 57 6.27 -9.28 -0.92
C ASP A 57 5.79 -10.31 -1.95
N ALA A 58 4.50 -10.31 -2.33
CA ALA A 58 4.01 -11.17 -3.40
C ALA A 58 4.63 -10.82 -4.76
N PHE A 59 4.86 -9.54 -5.03
CA PHE A 59 5.51 -9.08 -6.26
C PHE A 59 7.01 -9.37 -6.25
N HIS A 60 7.64 -9.36 -5.09
CA HIS A 60 9.01 -9.84 -4.95
C HIS A 60 9.13 -11.34 -5.21
N ALA A 61 8.16 -12.15 -4.75
CA ALA A 61 8.15 -13.60 -4.95
C ALA A 61 7.89 -14.02 -6.41
N MET A 62 7.13 -13.22 -7.18
CA MET A 62 6.88 -13.47 -8.60
C MET A 62 8.09 -13.21 -9.51
N ARG A 63 9.13 -12.55 -9.00
CA ARG A 63 10.31 -12.22 -9.80
C ARG A 63 11.16 -13.48 -10.03
N SER A 64 11.19 -13.95 -11.27
CA SER A 64 12.23 -14.87 -11.75
C SER A 64 13.50 -14.09 -12.13
N GLY A 65 14.67 -14.73 -12.10
CA GLY A 65 15.87 -14.11 -12.63
C GLY A 65 17.13 -14.94 -12.47
N PRO A 66 18.14 -14.72 -13.35
CA PRO A 66 19.49 -15.22 -13.15
C PRO A 66 20.15 -14.57 -11.94
N GLU A 67 21.33 -15.06 -11.56
CA GLU A 67 22.18 -14.33 -10.61
C GLU A 67 22.47 -12.92 -11.14
N MET A 68 22.30 -11.92 -10.28
CA MET A 68 22.47 -10.50 -10.59
C MET A 68 23.50 -9.89 -9.65
N THR A 69 24.24 -8.93 -10.17
CA THR A 69 25.03 -8.04 -9.30
C THR A 69 24.10 -7.24 -8.37
N PRO A 70 24.59 -6.76 -7.21
CA PRO A 70 23.79 -5.94 -6.30
C PRO A 70 23.14 -4.71 -6.97
N ASP A 71 23.82 -4.03 -7.89
CA ASP A 71 23.30 -2.85 -8.58
C ASP A 71 22.17 -3.18 -9.56
N GLN A 72 22.34 -4.27 -10.33
CA GLN A 72 21.27 -4.79 -11.20
C GLN A 72 20.05 -5.19 -10.36
N LEU A 73 20.29 -5.86 -9.23
CA LEU A 73 19.24 -6.27 -8.31
C LEU A 73 18.48 -5.05 -7.77
N ASN A 74 19.18 -4.00 -7.34
CA ASN A 74 18.58 -2.76 -6.86
C ASN A 74 17.72 -2.07 -7.94
N ALA A 75 18.21 -1.99 -9.17
CA ALA A 75 17.46 -1.43 -10.30
C ALA A 75 16.19 -2.25 -10.62
N VAL A 76 16.28 -3.58 -10.57
CA VAL A 76 15.13 -4.47 -10.73
C VAL A 76 14.14 -4.28 -9.59
N LEU A 77 14.59 -4.28 -8.34
CA LEU A 77 13.73 -4.07 -7.16
C LEU A 77 12.97 -2.75 -7.27
N LYS A 78 13.65 -1.65 -7.62
CA LYS A 78 13.00 -0.34 -7.82
C LYS A 78 11.86 -0.43 -8.84
N ARG A 79 12.10 -1.08 -9.98
CA ARG A 79 11.07 -1.31 -11.01
C ARG A 79 9.93 -2.22 -10.49
N THR A 80 10.22 -3.22 -9.67
CA THR A 80 9.22 -4.09 -9.04
C THR A 80 8.27 -3.30 -8.14
N TRP A 81 8.78 -2.44 -7.26
CA TRP A 81 7.96 -1.56 -6.41
C TRP A 81 7.13 -0.56 -7.25
N MET A 82 7.72 0.07 -8.26
CA MET A 82 7.00 0.95 -9.18
C MET A 82 5.88 0.21 -9.94
N GLY A 83 6.12 -1.04 -10.33
CA GLY A 83 5.12 -1.92 -10.94
C GLY A 83 4.01 -2.30 -9.96
N PHE A 84 4.36 -2.62 -8.72
CA PHE A 84 3.42 -2.86 -7.64
C PHE A 84 2.48 -1.66 -7.42
N HIS A 85 3.00 -0.43 -7.33
CA HIS A 85 2.16 0.76 -7.18
C HIS A 85 1.17 0.93 -8.35
N ARG A 86 1.60 0.64 -9.58
CA ARG A 86 0.73 0.71 -10.77
C ARG A 86 -0.33 -0.38 -10.76
N ALA A 87 0.00 -1.58 -10.27
CA ALA A 87 -0.98 -2.66 -10.11
C ALA A 87 -2.07 -2.28 -9.09
N VAL A 88 -1.67 -1.70 -7.94
CA VAL A 88 -2.61 -1.16 -6.95
C VAL A 88 -3.48 -0.06 -7.56
N ALA A 89 -2.87 0.90 -8.27
CA ALA A 89 -3.60 2.00 -8.91
C ALA A 89 -4.63 1.48 -9.92
N GLY A 90 -4.26 0.49 -10.74
CA GLY A 90 -5.18 -0.11 -11.72
C GLY A 90 -6.34 -0.84 -11.07
N MET A 91 -6.07 -1.63 -10.02
CA MET A 91 -7.11 -2.32 -9.24
C MET A 91 -8.09 -1.33 -8.60
N ALA A 92 -7.58 -0.24 -8.02
CA ALA A 92 -8.39 0.81 -7.40
C ALA A 92 -9.20 1.57 -8.45
N ALA A 93 -8.60 1.92 -9.60
CA ALA A 93 -9.29 2.58 -10.70
C ALA A 93 -10.43 1.72 -11.28
N ALA A 94 -10.32 0.39 -11.21
CA ALA A 94 -11.37 -0.55 -11.57
C ALA A 94 -12.47 -0.72 -10.48
N GLY A 95 -12.40 0.03 -9.37
CA GLY A 95 -13.41 0.01 -8.30
C GLY A 95 -13.12 -0.97 -7.15
N ASN A 96 -11.99 -1.66 -7.15
CA ASN A 96 -11.68 -2.63 -6.09
C ASN A 96 -11.14 -1.94 -4.83
N ASN A 97 -11.68 -2.30 -3.66
CA ASN A 97 -11.05 -1.94 -2.39
C ASN A 97 -9.82 -2.81 -2.15
N ILE A 98 -8.74 -2.22 -1.64
CA ILE A 98 -7.45 -2.89 -1.52
C ILE A 98 -6.83 -2.58 -0.16
N VAL A 99 -6.43 -3.63 0.57
CA VAL A 99 -5.46 -3.52 1.68
C VAL A 99 -4.06 -3.71 1.12
N VAL A 100 -3.28 -2.64 1.08
CA VAL A 100 -1.89 -2.65 0.65
C VAL A 100 -0.99 -2.91 1.86
N ASP A 101 -0.12 -3.92 1.77
CA ASP A 101 0.91 -4.20 2.79
C ASP A 101 2.29 -3.81 2.23
N HIS A 102 2.88 -2.76 2.81
CA HIS A 102 4.00 -2.04 2.22
C HIS A 102 5.03 -1.54 3.24
N VAL A 103 6.22 -1.17 2.75
CA VAL A 103 7.29 -0.56 3.54
C VAL A 103 7.79 0.71 2.84
N LEU A 104 7.43 1.89 3.35
CA LEU A 104 7.85 3.21 2.84
C LEU A 104 9.24 3.62 3.36
N SER A 105 10.25 2.75 3.21
CA SER A 105 11.62 2.99 3.73
C SER A 105 12.48 3.93 2.88
N GLU A 106 11.98 4.38 1.73
CA GLU A 106 12.66 5.32 0.83
C GLU A 106 11.65 6.35 0.32
N SER A 107 12.05 7.63 0.31
CA SER A 107 11.15 8.76 -0.03
C SER A 107 10.48 8.63 -1.39
N TRP A 108 11.20 8.11 -2.39
CA TRP A 108 10.65 7.94 -3.74
C TRP A 108 9.45 6.97 -3.78
N ARG A 109 9.34 6.03 -2.84
CA ARG A 109 8.21 5.09 -2.80
C ARG A 109 6.91 5.84 -2.46
N LEU A 110 6.96 6.68 -1.43
CA LEU A 110 5.84 7.54 -1.06
C LEU A 110 5.51 8.54 -2.17
N HIS A 111 6.52 9.17 -2.77
CA HIS A 111 6.30 10.12 -3.86
C HIS A 111 5.65 9.46 -5.10
N ASP A 112 6.02 8.23 -5.45
CA ASP A 112 5.39 7.49 -6.55
C ASP A 112 3.92 7.17 -6.21
N CYS A 113 3.61 6.74 -4.98
CA CYS A 113 2.23 6.55 -4.51
C CYS A 113 1.40 7.85 -4.55
N LEU A 114 1.95 8.97 -4.05
CA LEU A 114 1.27 10.28 -4.05
C LEU A 114 0.96 10.79 -5.46
N ALA A 115 1.80 10.44 -6.44
CA ALA A 115 1.60 10.80 -7.84
C ALA A 115 0.55 9.92 -8.54
N LEU A 116 0.35 8.68 -8.09
CA LEU A 116 -0.51 7.70 -8.74
C LEU A 116 -1.92 7.61 -8.14
N PHE A 117 -2.04 7.70 -6.81
CA PHE A 117 -3.31 7.44 -6.13
C PHE A 117 -4.17 8.71 -5.98
N ALA A 118 -5.48 8.53 -6.07
CA ALA A 118 -6.44 9.58 -5.72
C ALA A 118 -6.37 9.82 -4.20
N PRO A 119 -5.89 10.99 -3.73
CA PRO A 119 -5.52 11.18 -2.33
C PRO A 119 -6.69 11.03 -1.36
N GLN A 120 -7.89 11.42 -1.77
CA GLN A 120 -9.12 11.26 -1.00
C GLN A 120 -9.58 9.79 -0.84
N ALA A 121 -9.05 8.88 -1.66
CA ALA A 121 -9.36 7.46 -1.65
C ALA A 121 -8.28 6.62 -0.96
N VAL A 122 -7.30 7.25 -0.30
CA VAL A 122 -6.24 6.54 0.44
C VAL A 122 -6.41 6.80 1.94
N VAL A 123 -6.42 5.72 2.71
CA VAL A 123 -6.30 5.73 4.16
C VAL A 123 -4.94 5.15 4.52
N LEU A 124 -4.03 6.00 5.00
CA LEU A 124 -2.67 5.62 5.35
C LEU A 124 -2.58 5.18 6.81
N VAL A 125 -2.27 3.91 7.03
CA VAL A 125 -2.20 3.26 8.34
C VAL A 125 -0.74 3.06 8.76
N GLY A 126 -0.36 3.60 9.92
CA GLY A 126 0.95 3.41 10.51
C GLY A 126 0.97 2.18 11.41
N VAL A 127 1.72 1.15 11.06
CA VAL A 127 1.84 -0.07 11.86
C VAL A 127 3.17 -0.07 12.60
N ARG A 128 3.12 0.25 13.89
CA ARG A 128 4.27 0.39 14.78
C ARG A 128 4.47 -0.87 15.61
N CYS A 129 5.72 -1.10 15.98
CA CYS A 129 6.13 -2.18 16.86
C CYS A 129 7.50 -1.79 17.44
N PRO A 130 7.74 -1.95 18.76
CA PRO A 130 9.05 -1.67 19.35
C PRO A 130 10.17 -2.47 18.69
N LEU A 131 11.33 -1.85 18.48
CA LEU A 131 12.49 -2.49 17.84
C LEU A 131 12.89 -3.83 18.49
N PRO A 132 12.95 -3.96 19.84
CA PRO A 132 13.28 -5.25 20.46
C PRO A 132 12.30 -6.37 20.10
N GLU A 133 11.01 -6.04 19.96
CA GLU A 133 9.99 -7.01 19.57
C GLU A 133 10.07 -7.36 18.07
N LEU A 134 10.40 -6.38 17.22
CA LEU A 134 10.66 -6.63 15.80
C LEU A 134 11.83 -7.60 15.60
N GLU A 135 12.93 -7.39 16.31
CA GLU A 135 14.12 -8.26 16.26
C GLU A 135 13.80 -9.67 16.75
N ARG A 136 13.08 -9.80 17.87
CA ARG A 136 12.61 -11.10 18.39
C ARG A 136 11.74 -11.84 17.36
N ARG A 137 10.81 -11.15 16.70
CA ARG A 137 9.94 -11.72 15.66
C ARG A 137 10.70 -12.12 14.40
N GLU A 138 11.68 -11.31 13.98
CA GLU A 138 12.51 -11.61 12.81
C GLU A 138 13.37 -12.86 13.04
N GLN A 139 13.95 -13.00 14.24
CA GLN A 139 14.67 -14.21 14.65
C GLN A 139 13.76 -15.43 14.65
N ALA A 140 12.53 -15.31 15.17
CA ALA A 140 11.57 -16.42 15.22
C ALA A 140 11.07 -16.85 13.83
N ARG A 141 11.03 -15.95 12.85
CA ARG A 141 10.58 -16.28 11.49
C ARG A 141 11.62 -17.05 10.67
N GLY A 142 12.90 -16.75 10.84
CA GLY A 142 14.02 -17.46 10.20
C GLY A 142 14.07 -17.39 8.66
N ASP A 143 13.14 -16.69 8.00
CA ASP A 143 12.97 -16.63 6.55
C ASP A 143 13.63 -15.41 5.90
N ARG A 144 14.17 -14.47 6.69
CA ARG A 144 14.75 -13.21 6.22
C ARG A 144 16.14 -12.96 6.83
N PRO A 145 17.01 -12.18 6.14
CA PRO A 145 18.27 -11.74 6.72
C PRO A 145 18.01 -10.95 8.01
N ALA A 146 18.68 -11.31 9.09
CA ALA A 146 18.62 -10.57 10.35
C ALA A 146 19.04 -9.10 10.15
N GLY A 147 18.35 -8.20 10.85
CA GLY A 147 18.59 -6.76 10.84
C GLY A 147 17.82 -5.98 9.77
N LEU A 148 16.91 -6.60 9.02
CA LEU A 148 16.11 -5.88 8.02
C LEU A 148 15.13 -4.91 8.71
N ALA A 149 14.46 -5.35 9.78
CA ALA A 149 13.58 -4.49 10.55
C ALA A 149 14.31 -3.27 11.14
N ALA A 150 15.51 -3.47 11.70
CA ALA A 150 16.34 -2.40 12.25
C ALA A 150 16.75 -1.37 11.18
N ARG A 151 17.18 -1.82 10.00
CA ARG A 151 17.54 -0.93 8.86
C ARG A 151 16.39 -0.06 8.38
N GLN A 152 15.15 -0.51 8.57
CA GLN A 152 13.94 0.18 8.13
C GLN A 152 13.34 1.09 9.20
N PHE A 153 13.67 0.87 10.48
CA PHE A 153 12.96 1.41 11.64
C PHE A 153 12.78 2.94 11.60
N ASP A 154 13.88 3.67 11.46
CA ASP A 154 13.83 5.15 11.46
C ASP A 154 13.22 5.71 10.17
N ARG A 155 13.40 5.00 9.04
CA ARG A 155 13.04 5.52 7.71
C ARG A 155 11.58 5.31 7.36
N VAL A 156 10.99 4.19 7.79
CA VAL A 156 9.66 3.77 7.34
C VAL A 156 8.53 4.72 7.80
N HIS A 157 8.74 5.42 8.92
CA HIS A 157 7.79 6.37 9.49
C HIS A 157 8.21 7.84 9.32
N ALA A 158 9.31 8.12 8.60
CA ALA A 158 9.93 9.46 8.56
C ALA A 158 9.06 10.56 7.91
N HIS A 159 8.00 10.22 7.18
CA HIS A 159 7.03 11.18 6.63
C HIS A 159 6.02 11.68 7.68
N GLY A 160 5.93 11.03 8.84
CA GLY A 160 5.30 11.55 10.06
C GLY A 160 3.77 11.56 10.14
N ILE A 161 3.05 11.57 9.01
CA ILE A 161 1.58 11.74 9.02
C ILE A 161 0.89 10.43 8.64
N TYR A 162 -0.10 10.03 9.43
CA TYR A 162 -0.99 8.89 9.22
C TYR A 162 -2.44 9.29 9.49
N ASP A 163 -3.37 8.55 8.90
CA ASP A 163 -4.81 8.67 9.20
C ASP A 163 -5.17 7.91 10.48
N VAL A 164 -4.54 6.74 10.69
CA VAL A 164 -4.67 5.91 11.88
C VAL A 164 -3.33 5.21 12.15
N GLU A 165 -3.00 5.01 13.42
CA GLU A 165 -1.79 4.30 13.84
C GLU A 165 -2.16 3.13 14.74
N CYS A 166 -1.57 1.95 14.47
CA CYS A 166 -1.75 0.75 15.26
C CYS A 166 -0.42 0.34 15.89
N ASP A 167 -0.43 0.00 17.19
CA ASP A 167 0.73 -0.55 17.89
C ASP A 167 0.58 -2.06 18.11
N THR A 168 1.38 -2.84 17.39
CA THR A 168 1.38 -4.31 17.48
C THR A 168 2.29 -4.86 18.59
N GLY A 169 2.95 -3.99 19.36
CA GLY A 169 3.62 -4.34 20.60
C GLY A 169 2.63 -4.54 21.76
N SER A 170 1.51 -3.81 21.74
CA SER A 170 0.46 -3.85 22.77
C SER A 170 -0.86 -4.47 22.30
N SER A 171 -1.15 -4.44 21.00
CA SER A 171 -2.43 -4.89 20.44
C SER A 171 -2.27 -6.09 19.51
N SER A 172 -3.27 -6.96 19.52
CA SER A 172 -3.36 -8.10 18.60
C SER A 172 -3.75 -7.64 17.18
N PRO A 173 -3.45 -8.45 16.13
CA PRO A 173 -3.85 -8.12 14.76
C PRO A 173 -5.36 -7.90 14.58
N VAL A 174 -6.19 -8.65 15.32
CA VAL A 174 -7.66 -8.52 15.29
C VAL A 174 -8.11 -7.19 15.88
N GLU A 175 -7.50 -6.74 16.98
CA GLU A 175 -7.80 -5.45 17.60
C GLU A 175 -7.43 -4.30 16.66
N CYS A 176 -6.23 -4.34 16.06
CA CYS A 176 -5.82 -3.36 15.06
C CYS A 176 -6.76 -3.33 13.84
N ALA A 177 -7.20 -4.51 13.35
CA ALA A 177 -8.14 -4.58 12.23
C ALA A 177 -9.50 -3.95 12.57
N ARG A 178 -10.01 -4.17 13.79
CA ARG A 178 -11.25 -3.54 14.27
C ARG A 178 -11.11 -2.03 14.41
N GLU A 179 -9.97 -1.56 14.93
CA GLU A 179 -9.66 -0.14 15.03
C GLU A 179 -9.67 0.53 13.65
N ILE A 180 -9.00 -0.07 12.67
CA ILE A 180 -9.00 0.42 11.28
C ILE A 180 -10.43 0.42 10.72
N LYS A 181 -11.21 -0.65 10.91
CA LYS A 181 -12.61 -0.72 10.44
C LYS A 181 -13.46 0.40 11.04
N GLU A 182 -13.33 0.66 12.33
CA GLU A 182 -14.07 1.73 13.01
C GLU A 182 -13.61 3.12 12.55
N PHE A 183 -12.31 3.30 12.31
CA PHE A 183 -11.81 4.52 11.68
C PHE A 183 -12.45 4.75 10.30
N LEU A 184 -12.50 3.71 9.44
CA LEU A 184 -13.08 3.82 8.09
C LEU A 184 -14.54 4.29 8.10
N ARG A 185 -15.34 3.87 9.10
CA ARG A 185 -16.73 4.31 9.27
C ARG A 185 -16.88 5.78 9.63
N ARG A 186 -15.88 6.35 10.31
CA ARG A 186 -15.88 7.73 10.81
C ARG A 186 -14.85 8.61 10.10
N ARG A 187 -14.35 8.15 8.94
CA ARG A 187 -13.24 8.81 8.25
C ARG A 187 -13.58 10.27 7.96
N THR A 188 -12.60 11.13 8.18
CA THR A 188 -12.72 12.58 7.93
C THR A 188 -11.74 12.98 6.84
N THR A 189 -12.06 14.06 6.14
CA THR A 189 -11.14 14.74 5.24
C THR A 189 -10.52 15.96 5.95
N PRO A 190 -9.30 16.37 5.61
CA PRO A 190 -8.42 15.75 4.62
C PRO A 190 -7.71 14.50 5.15
N THR A 191 -7.53 13.49 4.28
CA THR A 191 -6.68 12.31 4.54
C THR A 191 -5.20 12.70 4.66
N ALA A 192 -4.36 11.80 5.17
CA ALA A 192 -2.92 11.97 5.20
C ALA A 192 -2.34 12.23 3.81
N PHE A 193 -2.83 11.54 2.78
CA PHE A 193 -2.41 11.75 1.39
C PHE A 193 -2.82 13.13 0.86
N GLU A 194 -4.01 13.62 1.21
CA GLU A 194 -4.45 14.98 0.86
C GLU A 194 -3.55 16.04 1.51
N ARG A 195 -3.23 15.87 2.80
CA ARG A 195 -2.32 16.78 3.54
C ARG A 195 -0.91 16.79 2.97
N MET A 196 -0.36 15.64 2.58
CA MET A 196 0.98 15.56 1.98
C MET A 196 1.03 16.22 0.60
N ARG A 197 -0.04 16.11 -0.19
CA ARG A 197 -0.11 16.77 -1.51
C ARG A 197 -0.26 18.28 -1.42
N SER A 198 -1.02 18.78 -0.46
CA SER A 198 -1.18 20.23 -0.27
C SER A 198 0.06 20.90 0.35
N GLY A 199 0.81 20.17 1.18
CA GLY A 199 2.08 20.63 1.77
C GLY A 199 3.31 20.48 0.88
N SER A 200 3.22 19.79 -0.26
CA SER A 200 4.32 19.68 -1.22
C SER A 200 4.37 20.94 -2.11
N PRO A 201 5.52 21.63 -2.24
CA PRO A 201 5.64 22.70 -3.23
C PRO A 201 5.34 22.12 -4.60
N ALA A 202 4.41 22.74 -5.33
CA ALA A 202 4.00 22.33 -6.66
C ALA A 202 5.25 22.12 -7.54
N ARG A 203 5.40 20.94 -8.15
CA ARG A 203 6.43 20.74 -9.18
C ARG A 203 6.22 21.80 -10.25
N PRO A 204 7.22 22.61 -10.63
CA PRO A 204 7.09 23.46 -11.79
C PRO A 204 6.77 22.56 -12.99
N ALA A 205 5.73 22.94 -13.75
CA ALA A 205 5.42 22.30 -15.01
C ALA A 205 6.70 22.27 -15.85
N VAL A 206 7.06 21.10 -16.37
CA VAL A 206 8.15 20.99 -17.34
C VAL A 206 7.73 21.82 -18.55
N GLY A 207 8.24 23.05 -18.62
CA GLY A 207 8.14 23.89 -19.79
C GLY A 207 8.78 23.13 -20.95
N ARG A 208 7.99 22.92 -22.01
CA ARG A 208 8.56 22.63 -23.32
C ARG A 208 9.23 23.91 -23.80
N ASP A 209 10.48 24.10 -23.40
CA ASP A 209 11.30 25.10 -24.08
C ASP A 209 11.80 24.50 -25.38
N GLN A 210 11.32 25.18 -26.42
CA GLN A 210 11.57 24.93 -27.82
C GLN A 210 13.04 25.19 -28.15
N ALA A 211 13.52 24.36 -29.07
CA ALA A 211 14.61 24.60 -30.01
C ALA A 211 15.07 26.07 -30.15
N SER A 212 16.36 26.29 -29.94
CA SER A 212 17.18 27.20 -30.78
C SER A 212 18.66 26.88 -30.58
N TRP A 213 19.21 26.08 -31.50
CA TRP A 213 20.64 26.15 -31.81
C TRP A 213 20.75 26.89 -33.13
N SER A 214 21.35 28.08 -33.07
CA SER A 214 21.73 28.87 -34.24
C SER A 214 23.17 29.32 -34.05
N SER A 215 23.97 28.99 -35.06
CA SER A 215 25.33 29.45 -35.36
C SER A 215 26.48 28.74 -34.66
#